data_AF-A0AAV5FHC0-F1
#
_entry.id   AF-A0AAV5FHC0-F1
#
_cell.length_a   1.000
_cell.length_b   1.000
_cell.length_c   1.000
_cell.angle_alpha   90.00
_cell.angle_beta   90.00
_cell.angle_gamma   90.00
#
_symmetry.space_group_name_H-M   'P 1'
#
loop_
_entity.id
_entity.type
_entity.pdbx_description
1 polymer ?
#
loop_
_entity_poly.entity_id
_entity_poly.type
_entity_poly.pdbx_seq_one_letter_code
_entity_poly.pdbx_strand_id
1 'polypeptide(L)'
;MIVMAEGAAVVGMNSGQEGKMSYANNSSFQKAIASATKQARQEMAAALYRSKGRPASMAIANLGCATGPNALLTVTDAVEAVLAECQQSNGSNSNAVELQVFLNDLPGNDFNAVFRLLPTSPLAATGRCLVSAWPGSFYGRIFPEASLDYVVSSSSLHFLSSPPPLYHDNHQLNRGRIYISSGSPEVVLDTYAAQFHADFSAFLRCRSPEMRPGGLLLATFVARRTSCPTAHDCYIWDLLADALMDMAAAGLVDEEQVHAFNAPYYSPSPDDLLRAIDNEGSFSVRTMRLFEITRRHLIITSSNKVDQQEMEEELLPRQLAIETACTIRAVVEPMMRNHFGWADMDALFSRYCLRLEAYYLDKDTRNKDDITNVFLVLEKKQHHNCY
;
A
#
# COMPACT_ATOMS: atom_id res chain seq x y z
N MET A 1 -12.63 -35.39 -5.60
CA MET A 1 -12.35 -34.28 -6.54
C MET A 1 -12.44 -33.02 -5.72
N ILE A 2 -11.33 -32.61 -5.11
CA ILE A 2 -11.30 -31.43 -4.24
C ILE A 2 -11.31 -30.22 -5.18
N VAL A 3 -12.41 -29.49 -5.18
CA VAL A 3 -12.49 -28.19 -5.82
C VAL A 3 -11.56 -27.30 -5.00
N MET A 4 -10.34 -27.08 -5.50
CA MET A 4 -9.46 -26.04 -4.97
C MET A 4 -10.24 -24.73 -5.11
N ALA A 5 -10.66 -24.15 -3.98
CA ALA A 5 -11.22 -22.81 -3.98
C ALA A 5 -10.20 -21.88 -4.65
N GLU A 6 -10.64 -21.08 -5.63
CA GLU A 6 -9.81 -20.00 -6.15
C GLU A 6 -9.33 -19.17 -4.97
N GLY A 7 -8.00 -19.13 -4.75
CA GLY A 7 -7.43 -18.49 -3.57
C GLY A 7 -7.85 -17.02 -3.46
N ALA A 8 -7.86 -16.48 -2.23
CA ALA A 8 -8.24 -15.10 -1.96
C ALA A 8 -7.34 -14.09 -2.70
N ALA A 9 -7.77 -13.67 -3.89
CA ALA A 9 -7.12 -12.62 -4.66
C ALA A 9 -7.49 -11.24 -4.11
N VAL A 10 -6.60 -10.26 -4.28
CA VAL A 10 -6.92 -8.86 -3.98
C VAL A 10 -7.98 -8.39 -4.97
N VAL A 11 -9.13 -7.96 -4.47
CA VAL A 11 -10.27 -7.50 -5.30
C VAL A 11 -10.47 -5.97 -5.26
N GLY A 12 -9.89 -5.30 -4.27
CA GLY A 12 -10.03 -3.87 -4.00
C GLY A 12 -10.22 -3.58 -2.51
N MET A 13 -10.29 -2.29 -2.16
CA MET A 13 -10.59 -1.84 -0.79
C MET A 13 -12.08 -1.60 -0.61
N ASN A 14 -12.57 -1.48 0.64
CA ASN A 14 -13.97 -1.16 0.90
C ASN A 14 -14.39 0.11 0.14
N SER A 15 -15.41 -0.04 -0.71
CA SER A 15 -15.88 1.02 -1.62
C SER A 15 -16.54 2.18 -0.87
N GLY A 16 -16.83 3.28 -1.58
CA GLY A 16 -17.55 4.40 -0.99
C GLY A 16 -18.97 4.05 -0.51
N GLN A 17 -19.53 2.93 -0.99
CA GLN A 17 -20.87 2.46 -0.60
C GLN A 17 -20.92 1.94 0.85
N GLU A 18 -19.77 1.52 1.41
CA GLU A 18 -19.65 1.05 2.80
C GLU A 18 -19.69 2.22 3.81
N GLY A 19 -19.86 3.46 3.35
CA GLY A 19 -20.06 4.64 4.20
C GLY A 19 -18.93 4.82 5.20
N LYS A 20 -19.24 4.74 6.51
CA LYS A 20 -18.25 4.88 7.59
C LYS A 20 -17.19 3.77 7.58
N MET A 21 -17.46 2.62 6.98
CA MET A 21 -16.52 1.49 6.88
C MET A 21 -15.72 1.51 5.57
N SER A 22 -15.93 2.52 4.71
CA SER A 22 -15.16 2.68 3.47
C SER A 22 -13.69 2.95 3.74
N TYR A 23 -12.84 2.58 2.79
CA TYR A 23 -11.41 2.90 2.84
C TYR A 23 -11.14 4.41 2.88
N ALA A 24 -11.95 5.20 2.17
CA ALA A 24 -11.84 6.66 2.19
C ALA A 24 -11.93 7.26 3.60
N ASN A 25 -12.70 6.64 4.50
CA ASN A 25 -12.88 7.09 5.89
C ASN A 25 -11.92 6.44 6.89
N ASN A 26 -11.20 5.38 6.50
CA ASN A 26 -10.34 4.59 7.39
C ASN A 26 -8.91 4.42 6.81
N SER A 27 -8.40 5.45 6.13
CA SER A 27 -7.07 5.44 5.50
C SER A 27 -6.16 6.59 5.98
N SER A 28 -6.37 7.04 7.22
CA SER A 28 -5.53 8.04 7.89
C SER A 28 -4.08 7.55 8.04
N PHE A 29 -3.88 6.25 8.30
CA PHE A 29 -2.56 5.64 8.41
C PHE A 29 -1.77 5.71 7.10
N GLN A 30 -2.39 5.32 5.98
CA GLN A 30 -1.80 5.41 4.65
C GLN A 30 -1.55 6.88 4.25
N LYS A 31 -2.42 7.80 4.67
CA LYS A 31 -2.20 9.25 4.50
C LYS A 31 -0.97 9.74 5.28
N ALA A 32 -0.74 9.25 6.49
CA ALA A 32 0.47 9.58 7.26
C ALA A 32 1.74 9.03 6.62
N ILE A 33 1.70 7.78 6.12
CA ILE A 33 2.80 7.18 5.34
C ILE A 33 3.15 8.06 4.14
N ALA A 34 2.13 8.46 3.36
CA ALA A 34 2.33 9.36 2.23
C ALA A 34 2.89 10.72 2.68
N SER A 35 2.36 11.28 3.76
CA SER A 35 2.79 12.61 4.26
C SER A 35 4.25 12.64 4.69
N ALA A 36 4.76 11.56 5.31
CA ALA A 36 6.15 11.46 5.76
C ALA A 36 7.19 11.51 4.63
N THR A 37 6.75 11.34 3.39
CA THR A 37 7.58 11.34 2.18
C THR A 37 7.19 12.45 1.19
N LYS A 38 6.24 13.33 1.57
CA LYS A 38 5.72 14.41 0.70
C LYS A 38 6.81 15.33 0.17
N GLN A 39 7.63 15.90 1.05
CA GLN A 39 8.66 16.85 0.66
C GLN A 39 9.64 16.24 -0.37
N ALA A 40 10.13 15.01 -0.10
CA ALA A 40 11.03 14.31 -1.01
C ALA A 40 10.38 14.07 -2.38
N ARG A 41 9.09 13.69 -2.43
CA ARG A 41 8.36 13.56 -3.70
C ARG A 41 8.28 14.88 -4.47
N GLN A 42 7.96 15.98 -3.79
CA GLN A 42 7.86 17.30 -4.42
C GLN A 42 9.20 17.74 -5.01
N GLU A 43 10.27 17.63 -4.21
CA GLU A 43 11.63 17.99 -4.63
C GLU A 43 12.09 17.15 -5.83
N MET A 44 11.83 15.84 -5.83
CA MET A 44 12.19 14.94 -6.94
C MET A 44 11.38 15.21 -8.20
N ALA A 45 10.08 15.53 -8.08
CA ALA A 45 9.26 15.89 -9.24
C ALA A 45 9.74 17.19 -9.90
N ALA A 46 10.01 18.24 -9.10
CA ALA A 46 10.54 19.50 -9.60
C ALA A 46 11.94 19.34 -10.22
N ALA A 47 12.82 18.58 -9.56
CA ALA A 47 14.17 18.29 -10.06
C ALA A 47 14.12 17.50 -11.39
N LEU A 48 13.23 16.50 -11.50
CA LEU A 48 13.04 15.74 -12.73
C LEU A 48 12.60 16.65 -13.87
N TYR A 49 11.56 17.47 -13.66
CA TYR A 49 11.07 18.43 -14.65
C TYR A 49 12.17 19.38 -15.14
N ARG A 50 12.97 19.92 -14.20
CA ARG A 50 14.13 20.76 -14.51
C ARG A 50 15.18 20.02 -15.32
N SER A 51 15.54 18.80 -14.91
CA SER A 51 16.58 18.00 -15.56
C SER A 51 16.22 17.59 -16.99
N LYS A 52 14.92 17.45 -17.28
CA LYS A 52 14.40 17.18 -18.63
C LYS A 52 14.27 18.42 -19.51
N GLY A 53 14.82 19.55 -19.08
CA GLY A 53 14.78 20.80 -19.85
C GLY A 53 13.43 21.49 -19.83
N ARG A 54 12.60 21.25 -18.80
CA ARG A 54 11.25 21.83 -18.65
C ARG A 54 10.36 21.54 -19.88
N PRO A 55 10.06 20.25 -20.14
CA PRO A 55 9.30 19.85 -21.31
C PRO A 55 7.88 20.45 -21.32
N ALA A 56 7.31 20.61 -22.51
CA ALA A 56 5.95 21.11 -22.67
C ALA A 56 4.87 20.16 -22.09
N SER A 57 5.20 18.87 -21.90
CA SER A 57 4.34 17.92 -21.22
C SER A 57 5.12 16.98 -20.30
N MET A 58 4.45 16.48 -19.26
CA MET A 58 5.01 15.50 -18.34
C MET A 58 3.93 14.52 -17.87
N ALA A 59 4.27 13.22 -17.86
CA ALA A 59 3.36 12.15 -17.49
C ALA A 59 3.63 11.64 -16.07
N ILE A 60 2.58 11.66 -15.24
CA ILE A 60 2.60 11.29 -13.82
C ILE A 60 1.60 10.15 -13.60
N ALA A 61 2.01 9.06 -12.96
CA ALA A 61 1.11 7.94 -12.67
C ALA A 61 1.08 7.58 -11.18
N ASN A 62 -0.10 7.27 -10.65
CA ASN A 62 -0.31 6.63 -9.35
C ASN A 62 -0.70 5.16 -9.56
N LEU A 63 0.09 4.22 -9.04
CA LEU A 63 -0.17 2.78 -9.17
C LEU A 63 -0.67 2.19 -7.85
N GLY A 64 -1.91 1.68 -7.87
CA GLY A 64 -2.65 1.29 -6.68
C GLY A 64 -3.18 2.52 -5.94
N CYS A 65 -4.02 3.32 -6.62
CA CYS A 65 -4.54 4.56 -6.07
C CYS A 65 -5.65 4.37 -5.01
N ALA A 66 -6.28 3.20 -4.98
CA ALA A 66 -7.47 2.87 -4.19
C ALA A 66 -8.61 3.88 -4.42
N THR A 67 -9.40 4.13 -3.38
CA THR A 67 -10.55 5.03 -3.37
C THR A 67 -10.33 6.20 -2.40
N GLY A 68 -11.12 7.25 -2.58
CA GLY A 68 -11.11 8.40 -1.67
C GLY A 68 -9.99 9.41 -1.93
N PRO A 69 -9.77 10.37 -1.01
CA PRO A 69 -8.89 11.52 -1.25
C PRO A 69 -7.41 11.14 -1.39
N ASN A 70 -7.00 10.02 -0.78
CA ASN A 70 -5.62 9.53 -0.88
C ASN A 70 -5.23 9.15 -2.31
N ALA A 71 -6.20 8.77 -3.16
CA ALA A 71 -5.96 8.43 -4.57
C ALA A 71 -5.33 9.58 -5.37
N LEU A 72 -5.61 10.83 -4.98
CA LEU A 72 -5.12 12.04 -5.65
C LEU A 72 -3.91 12.65 -4.94
N LEU A 73 -3.62 12.27 -3.69
CA LEU A 73 -2.68 12.97 -2.82
C LEU A 73 -1.25 12.99 -3.39
N THR A 74 -0.71 11.81 -3.72
CA THR A 74 0.69 11.67 -4.13
C THR A 74 0.98 12.28 -5.50
N VAL A 75 0.00 12.25 -6.41
CA VAL A 75 0.11 12.89 -7.74
C VAL A 75 -0.10 14.40 -7.65
N THR A 76 -0.95 14.86 -6.73
CA THR A 76 -1.10 16.30 -6.45
C THR A 76 0.21 16.91 -5.97
N ASP A 77 0.93 16.22 -5.07
CA ASP A 77 2.24 16.68 -4.60
C ASP A 77 3.20 16.93 -5.80
N ALA A 78 3.28 15.98 -6.74
CA ALA A 78 4.14 16.10 -7.92
C ALA A 78 3.68 17.21 -8.87
N VAL A 79 2.38 17.31 -9.13
CA VAL A 79 1.77 18.34 -9.98
C VAL A 79 2.06 19.74 -9.44
N GLU A 80 1.81 19.98 -8.15
CA GLU A 80 2.05 21.26 -7.51
C GLU A 80 3.52 21.67 -7.62
N ALA A 81 4.44 20.74 -7.39
CA ALA A 81 5.88 20.99 -7.47
C ALA A 81 6.34 21.33 -8.90
N VAL A 82 5.84 20.62 -9.91
CA VAL A 82 6.16 20.90 -11.32
C VAL A 82 5.60 22.24 -11.78
N LEU A 83 4.38 22.58 -11.36
CA LEU A 83 3.77 23.88 -11.68
C LEU A 83 4.50 25.04 -11.02
N ALA A 84 4.90 24.89 -9.76
CA ALA A 84 5.71 25.89 -9.06
C ALA A 84 7.07 26.11 -9.75
N GLU A 85 7.74 25.03 -10.16
CA GLU A 85 9.01 25.10 -10.91
C GLU A 85 8.82 25.78 -12.28
N CYS A 86 7.69 25.52 -12.96
CA CYS A 86 7.35 26.15 -14.24
C CYS A 86 7.12 27.67 -14.10
N GLN A 87 6.58 28.13 -12.97
CA GLN A 87 6.31 29.56 -12.73
C GLN A 87 7.57 30.37 -12.42
N GLN A 88 8.61 29.74 -11.86
CA GLN A 88 9.85 30.43 -11.46
C GLN A 88 10.76 30.79 -12.64
N SER A 89 10.56 30.22 -13.84
CA SER A 89 11.35 30.56 -15.02
C SER A 89 10.88 31.88 -15.65
N ASN A 90 11.57 32.99 -15.36
CA ASN A 90 11.34 34.35 -15.88
C ASN A 90 11.61 34.54 -17.40
N GLY A 91 11.48 33.50 -18.23
CA GLY A 91 11.71 33.57 -19.68
C GLY A 91 10.43 33.85 -20.47
N SER A 92 10.54 34.64 -21.53
CA SER A 92 9.47 35.06 -22.48
C SER A 92 8.77 33.92 -23.25
N ASN A 93 9.04 32.65 -22.89
CA ASN A 93 8.36 31.45 -23.39
C ASN A 93 7.88 30.59 -22.20
N SER A 94 7.03 31.15 -21.35
CA SER A 94 6.23 30.35 -20.39
C SER A 94 5.20 29.51 -21.15
N ASN A 95 5.64 28.52 -21.92
CA ASN A 95 4.76 27.49 -22.42
C ASN A 95 4.25 26.74 -21.19
N ALA A 96 2.94 26.83 -20.94
CA ALA A 96 2.31 26.14 -19.83
C ALA A 96 2.54 24.64 -19.99
N VAL A 97 3.21 24.01 -19.02
CA VAL A 97 3.35 22.55 -18.99
C VAL A 97 1.96 21.90 -18.91
N GLU A 98 1.72 20.92 -19.79
CA GLU A 98 0.56 20.03 -19.73
C GLU A 98 0.92 18.78 -18.93
N LEU A 99 0.11 18.45 -17.93
CA LEU A 99 0.35 17.33 -17.03
C LEU A 99 -0.65 16.22 -17.29
N GLN A 100 -0.17 15.06 -17.71
CA GLN A 100 -1.00 13.87 -17.85
C GLN A 100 -0.93 13.07 -16.56
N VAL A 101 -2.06 12.92 -15.88
CA VAL A 101 -2.16 12.22 -14.60
C VAL A 101 -2.93 10.92 -14.80
N PHE A 102 -2.27 9.80 -14.53
CA PHE A 102 -2.82 8.47 -14.67
C PHE A 102 -3.09 7.86 -13.30
N LEU A 103 -4.33 7.47 -13.04
CA LEU A 103 -4.74 6.78 -11.82
C LEU A 103 -4.95 5.30 -12.16
N ASN A 104 -4.13 4.42 -11.62
CA ASN A 104 -4.24 2.97 -11.83
C ASN A 104 -4.64 2.27 -10.53
N ASP A 105 -5.52 1.29 -10.67
CA ASP A 105 -5.87 0.30 -9.65
C ASP A 105 -6.47 -0.92 -10.35
N LEU A 106 -6.83 -1.96 -9.59
CA LEU A 106 -7.51 -3.13 -10.10
C LEU A 106 -8.90 -2.78 -10.67
N PRO A 107 -9.45 -3.59 -11.60
CA PRO A 107 -10.76 -3.33 -12.20
C PRO A 107 -11.92 -3.20 -11.21
N GLY A 108 -11.83 -3.86 -10.04
CA GLY A 108 -12.82 -3.80 -8.98
C GLY A 108 -12.83 -2.50 -8.15
N ASN A 109 -11.86 -1.60 -8.36
CA ASN A 109 -11.76 -0.35 -7.61
C ASN A 109 -12.90 0.63 -7.92
N ASP A 110 -13.35 1.39 -6.92
CA ASP A 110 -14.40 2.41 -7.08
C ASP A 110 -13.84 3.72 -7.67
N PHE A 111 -13.48 3.68 -8.96
CA PHE A 111 -13.05 4.88 -9.70
C PHE A 111 -14.12 5.97 -9.75
N ASN A 112 -15.41 5.60 -9.66
CA ASN A 112 -16.49 6.58 -9.61
C ASN A 112 -16.39 7.46 -8.36
N ALA A 113 -16.06 6.89 -7.19
CA ALA A 113 -15.81 7.68 -5.99
C ALA A 113 -14.63 8.64 -6.17
N VAL A 114 -13.54 8.20 -6.83
CA VAL A 114 -12.38 9.06 -7.12
C VAL A 114 -12.75 10.20 -8.08
N PHE A 115 -13.49 9.90 -9.15
CA PHE A 115 -13.91 10.91 -10.13
C PHE A 115 -14.86 11.97 -9.56
N ARG A 116 -15.68 11.63 -8.56
CA ARG A 116 -16.49 12.62 -7.83
C ARG A 116 -15.66 13.64 -7.04
N LEU A 117 -14.41 13.30 -6.68
CA LEU A 117 -13.50 14.21 -5.97
C LEU A 117 -12.69 15.12 -6.91
N LEU A 118 -12.56 14.75 -8.20
CA LEU A 118 -11.73 15.50 -9.14
C LEU A 118 -12.14 16.98 -9.30
N PRO A 119 -13.43 17.35 -9.44
CA PRO A 119 -13.82 18.74 -9.67
C PRO A 119 -13.39 19.72 -8.57
N THR A 120 -13.24 19.24 -7.33
CA THR A 120 -12.82 20.05 -6.17
C THR A 120 -11.35 19.82 -5.80
N SER A 121 -10.63 18.99 -6.55
CA SER A 121 -9.23 18.69 -6.30
C SER A 121 -8.29 19.79 -6.83
N PRO A 122 -7.09 19.95 -6.25
CA PRO A 122 -6.07 20.84 -6.80
C PRO A 122 -5.70 20.53 -8.25
N LEU A 123 -5.82 19.27 -8.68
CA LEU A 123 -5.55 18.85 -10.06
C LEU A 123 -6.44 19.60 -11.07
N ALA A 124 -7.74 19.66 -10.81
CA ALA A 124 -8.70 20.34 -11.69
C ALA A 124 -8.53 21.87 -11.66
N ALA A 125 -8.25 22.44 -10.49
CA ALA A 125 -8.12 23.89 -10.30
C ALA A 125 -7.00 24.52 -11.15
N THR A 126 -6.00 23.73 -11.57
CA THR A 126 -4.86 24.23 -12.35
C THR A 126 -5.21 24.53 -13.82
N GLY A 127 -6.25 23.89 -14.37
CA GLY A 127 -6.55 23.91 -15.81
C GLY A 127 -5.44 23.31 -16.69
N ARG A 128 -4.45 22.63 -16.11
CA ARG A 128 -3.26 22.09 -16.79
C ARG A 128 -3.12 20.58 -16.68
N CYS A 129 -4.05 19.93 -15.97
CA CYS A 129 -4.01 18.49 -15.72
C CYS A 129 -5.06 17.74 -16.55
N LEU A 130 -4.64 16.73 -17.29
CA LEU A 130 -5.48 15.74 -17.94
C LEU A 130 -5.47 14.47 -17.09
N VAL A 131 -6.56 14.21 -16.37
CA VAL A 131 -6.66 13.07 -15.46
C VAL A 131 -7.42 11.92 -16.13
N SER A 132 -6.89 10.70 -16.07
CA SER A 132 -7.55 9.49 -16.57
C SER A 132 -7.34 8.29 -15.63
N ALA A 133 -8.26 7.32 -15.68
CA ALA A 133 -8.13 6.06 -14.96
C ALA A 133 -7.73 4.92 -15.90
N TRP A 134 -6.83 4.06 -15.43
CA TRP A 134 -6.31 2.91 -16.16
C TRP A 134 -6.48 1.65 -15.30
N PRO A 135 -7.64 0.96 -15.40
CA PRO A 135 -7.90 -0.23 -14.60
C PRO A 135 -7.05 -1.41 -15.09
N GLY A 136 -6.37 -2.09 -14.17
CA GLY A 136 -5.54 -3.25 -14.46
C GLY A 136 -4.52 -3.52 -13.36
N SER A 137 -4.05 -4.76 -13.27
CA SER A 137 -2.98 -5.13 -12.35
C SER A 137 -1.66 -4.48 -12.77
N PHE A 138 -0.99 -3.82 -11.83
CA PHE A 138 0.35 -3.27 -12.04
C PHE A 138 1.43 -4.35 -12.10
N TYR A 139 1.10 -5.63 -11.89
CA TYR A 139 1.98 -6.76 -12.23
C TYR A 139 1.96 -7.11 -13.72
N GLY A 140 1.11 -6.45 -14.52
CA GLY A 140 1.11 -6.49 -15.98
C GLY A 140 1.43 -5.12 -16.61
N ARG A 141 1.51 -5.12 -17.95
CA ARG A 141 1.56 -3.89 -18.75
C ARG A 141 0.24 -3.14 -18.65
N ILE A 142 0.31 -1.85 -18.38
CA ILE A 142 -0.83 -0.93 -18.30
C ILE A 142 -0.69 0.16 -19.35
N PHE A 143 0.54 0.66 -19.56
CA PHE A 143 0.78 1.85 -20.35
C PHE A 143 1.52 1.54 -21.66
N PRO A 144 1.40 2.41 -22.68
CA PRO A 144 2.27 2.38 -23.85
C PRO A 144 3.75 2.50 -23.48
N GLU A 145 4.63 2.14 -24.40
CA GLU A 145 6.07 2.29 -24.18
C GLU A 145 6.49 3.76 -24.11
N ALA A 146 7.46 4.05 -23.25
CA ALA A 146 8.03 5.38 -23.06
C ALA A 146 6.98 6.49 -22.85
N SER A 147 5.91 6.18 -22.11
CA SER A 147 4.80 7.11 -21.86
C SER A 147 4.87 7.80 -20.50
N LEU A 148 5.63 7.27 -19.53
CA LEU A 148 5.67 7.76 -18.15
C LEU A 148 6.99 8.48 -17.81
N ASP A 149 6.90 9.57 -17.03
CA ASP A 149 8.07 10.29 -16.50
C ASP A 149 8.24 10.10 -15.00
N TYR A 150 7.15 10.17 -14.24
CA TYR A 150 7.16 10.13 -12.78
C TYR A 150 6.05 9.22 -12.27
N VAL A 151 6.45 8.11 -11.64
CA VAL A 151 5.54 7.08 -11.14
C VAL A 151 5.58 7.09 -9.62
N VAL A 152 4.42 7.10 -8.99
CA VAL A 152 4.25 6.93 -7.54
C VAL A 152 3.42 5.69 -7.26
N SER A 153 3.79 4.96 -6.22
CA SER A 153 3.02 3.87 -5.64
C SER A 153 3.10 4.01 -4.13
N SER A 154 1.95 4.05 -3.46
CA SER A 154 1.89 4.25 -2.02
C SER A 154 0.96 3.23 -1.38
N SER A 155 1.50 2.43 -0.47
CA SER A 155 0.78 1.38 0.26
C SER A 155 0.08 0.36 -0.63
N SER A 156 0.70 -0.01 -1.76
CA SER A 156 0.17 -1.01 -2.70
C SER A 156 1.13 -2.16 -3.02
N LEU A 157 2.44 -1.93 -3.09
CA LEU A 157 3.43 -2.96 -3.49
C LEU A 157 3.70 -4.07 -2.46
N HIS A 158 3.10 -4.01 -1.27
CA HIS A 158 3.08 -5.14 -0.33
C HIS A 158 1.97 -6.15 -0.63
N PHE A 159 1.02 -5.85 -1.51
CA PHE A 159 0.00 -6.81 -1.93
C PHE A 159 0.54 -7.72 -3.03
N LEU A 160 0.43 -9.03 -2.85
CA LEU A 160 0.87 -10.02 -3.83
C LEU A 160 -0.17 -10.19 -4.93
N SER A 161 0.25 -10.71 -6.09
CA SER A 161 -0.66 -11.02 -7.19
C SER A 161 -1.61 -12.18 -6.87
N SER A 162 -1.18 -13.07 -5.97
CA SER A 162 -1.93 -14.23 -5.51
C SER A 162 -1.46 -14.67 -4.11
N PRO A 163 -2.31 -15.37 -3.34
CA PRO A 163 -1.88 -15.94 -2.06
C PRO A 163 -0.85 -17.05 -2.29
N PRO A 164 0.23 -17.13 -1.50
CA PRO A 164 1.26 -18.14 -1.73
C PRO A 164 0.73 -19.57 -1.49
N PRO A 165 1.18 -20.56 -2.29
CA PRO A 165 0.71 -21.95 -2.19
C PRO A 165 1.36 -22.68 -1.02
N LEU A 166 0.82 -22.51 0.18
CA LEU A 166 1.37 -23.07 1.42
C LEU A 166 0.88 -24.49 1.72
N TYR A 167 1.18 -25.41 0.79
CA TYR A 167 0.86 -26.83 0.90
C TYR A 167 2.09 -27.70 0.62
N HIS A 168 2.27 -28.77 1.39
CA HIS A 168 3.27 -29.80 1.15
C HIS A 168 2.65 -31.17 1.42
N ASP A 169 2.75 -32.11 0.47
CA ASP A 169 2.17 -33.47 0.58
C ASP A 169 0.69 -33.49 1.02
N ASN A 170 -0.14 -32.58 0.48
CA ASN A 170 -1.54 -32.34 0.86
C ASN A 170 -1.77 -31.84 2.30
N HIS A 171 -0.71 -31.43 3.00
CA HIS A 171 -0.79 -30.80 4.31
C HIS A 171 -0.61 -29.28 4.20
N GLN A 172 -1.52 -28.54 4.83
CA GLN A 172 -1.45 -27.10 4.98
C GLN A 172 -0.27 -26.73 5.90
N LEU A 173 0.64 -25.87 5.42
CA LEU A 173 1.84 -25.47 6.15
C LEU A 173 1.60 -24.34 7.16
N ASN A 174 0.53 -23.56 6.97
CA ASN A 174 0.23 -22.36 7.76
C ASN A 174 -1.03 -22.52 8.62
N ARG A 175 -1.27 -23.72 9.18
CA ARG A 175 -2.50 -23.98 9.97
C ARG A 175 -2.61 -23.04 11.16
N GLY A 176 -3.84 -22.58 11.42
CA GLY A 176 -4.15 -21.64 12.50
C GLY A 176 -3.61 -20.22 12.29
N ARG A 177 -2.95 -19.95 11.17
CA ARG A 177 -2.41 -18.65 10.78
C ARG A 177 -2.95 -18.27 9.41
N ILE A 178 -2.91 -16.97 9.14
CA ILE A 178 -3.38 -16.40 7.85
C ILE A 178 -2.29 -15.61 7.12
N TYR A 179 -1.12 -15.50 7.73
CA TYR A 179 0.07 -14.84 7.19
C TYR A 179 1.31 -15.42 7.90
N ILE A 180 2.50 -14.90 7.60
CA ILE A 180 3.73 -15.19 8.33
C ILE A 180 3.59 -14.71 9.78
N SER A 181 3.94 -15.60 10.72
CA SER A 181 4.13 -15.31 12.14
C SER A 181 5.62 -15.41 12.50
N SER A 182 6.02 -14.85 13.64
CA SER A 182 7.42 -14.90 14.12
C SER A 182 7.93 -16.32 14.37
N GLY A 183 7.02 -17.26 14.67
CA GLY A 183 7.31 -18.68 14.85
C GLY A 183 7.01 -19.55 13.63
N SER A 184 6.70 -18.96 12.47
CA SER A 184 6.40 -19.74 11.25
C SER A 184 7.62 -20.57 10.81
N PRO A 185 7.40 -21.78 10.26
CA PRO A 185 8.47 -22.54 9.62
C PRO A 185 9.13 -21.74 8.50
N GLU A 186 10.44 -21.93 8.29
CA GLU A 186 11.21 -21.22 7.26
C GLU A 186 10.59 -21.35 5.86
N VAL A 187 10.08 -22.54 5.52
CA VAL A 187 9.37 -22.80 4.25
C VAL A 187 8.19 -21.86 4.01
N VAL A 188 7.46 -21.43 5.06
CA VAL A 188 6.34 -20.48 4.91
C VAL A 188 6.89 -19.11 4.51
N LEU A 189 7.93 -18.65 5.19
CA LEU A 189 8.59 -17.39 4.89
C LEU A 189 9.18 -17.38 3.47
N ASP A 190 9.89 -18.44 3.09
CA ASP A 190 10.50 -18.58 1.77
C ASP A 190 9.46 -18.59 0.65
N THR A 191 8.32 -19.24 0.86
CA THR A 191 7.25 -19.29 -0.13
C THR A 191 6.63 -17.91 -0.36
N TYR A 192 6.40 -17.15 0.71
CA TYR A 192 5.97 -15.75 0.62
C TYR A 192 7.02 -14.85 -0.06
N ALA A 193 8.29 -15.01 0.31
CA ALA A 193 9.39 -14.25 -0.28
C ALA A 193 9.55 -14.54 -1.79
N ALA A 194 9.41 -15.81 -2.20
CA ALA A 194 9.45 -16.22 -3.59
C ALA A 194 8.31 -15.59 -4.40
N GLN A 195 7.08 -15.60 -3.87
CA GLN A 195 5.93 -14.95 -4.51
C GLN A 195 6.17 -13.44 -4.65
N PHE A 196 6.63 -12.77 -3.59
CA PHE A 196 6.98 -11.34 -3.64
C PHE A 196 8.06 -11.05 -4.69
N HIS A 197 9.13 -11.85 -4.74
CA HIS A 197 10.20 -11.65 -5.71
C HIS A 197 9.71 -11.80 -7.15
N ALA A 198 8.86 -12.79 -7.42
CA ALA A 198 8.25 -12.97 -8.74
C ALA A 198 7.39 -11.76 -9.13
N ASP A 199 6.53 -11.32 -8.22
CA ASP A 199 5.61 -10.20 -8.41
C ASP A 199 6.36 -8.87 -8.58
N PHE A 200 7.28 -8.55 -7.68
CA PHE A 200 8.05 -7.31 -7.74
C PHE A 200 8.96 -7.26 -8.98
N SER A 201 9.55 -8.39 -9.38
CA SER A 201 10.30 -8.47 -10.64
C SER A 201 9.40 -8.28 -11.87
N ALA A 202 8.19 -8.85 -11.86
CA ALA A 202 7.20 -8.64 -12.93
C ALA A 202 6.76 -7.17 -13.00
N PHE A 203 6.54 -6.53 -11.86
CA PHE A 203 6.27 -5.09 -11.77
C PHE A 203 7.40 -4.29 -12.42
N LEU A 204 8.66 -4.48 -12.01
CA LEU A 204 9.81 -3.75 -12.58
C LEU A 204 9.94 -4.00 -14.09
N ARG A 205 9.81 -5.26 -14.53
CA ARG A 205 9.85 -5.62 -15.95
C ARG A 205 8.75 -4.95 -16.77
N CYS A 206 7.54 -4.77 -16.22
CA CYS A 206 6.45 -4.06 -16.88
C CYS A 206 6.68 -2.54 -16.89
N ARG A 207 7.17 -1.97 -15.79
CA ARG A 207 7.43 -0.53 -15.67
C ARG A 207 8.61 -0.07 -16.53
N SER A 208 9.62 -0.92 -16.71
CA SER A 208 10.84 -0.62 -17.47
C SER A 208 10.57 -0.07 -18.88
N PRO A 209 9.80 -0.76 -19.76
CA PRO A 209 9.49 -0.25 -21.10
C PRO A 209 8.46 0.89 -21.10
N GLU A 210 7.60 1.00 -20.08
CA GLU A 210 6.58 2.06 -19.98
C GLU A 210 7.18 3.42 -19.60
N MET A 211 8.30 3.42 -18.89
CA MET A 211 8.97 4.62 -18.41
C MET A 211 10.00 5.15 -19.40
N ARG A 212 10.02 6.48 -19.59
CA ARG A 212 11.07 7.16 -20.34
C ARG A 212 12.42 7.03 -19.62
N PRO A 213 13.55 6.96 -20.36
CA PRO A 213 14.88 7.00 -19.75
C PRO A 213 15.04 8.17 -18.76
N GLY A 214 15.66 7.91 -17.61
CA GLY A 214 15.81 8.88 -16.52
C GLY A 214 14.50 9.22 -15.78
N GLY A 215 13.39 8.54 -16.09
CA GLY A 215 12.15 8.65 -15.31
C GLY A 215 12.31 8.09 -13.90
N LEU A 216 11.51 8.60 -12.96
CA LEU A 216 11.57 8.22 -11.55
C LEU A 216 10.35 7.37 -11.15
N LEU A 217 10.61 6.30 -10.39
CA LEU A 217 9.60 5.46 -9.77
C LEU A 217 9.80 5.51 -8.26
N LEU A 218 8.81 6.03 -7.56
CA LEU A 218 8.81 6.20 -6.11
C LEU A 218 7.77 5.26 -5.49
N ALA A 219 8.24 4.34 -4.65
CA ALA A 219 7.42 3.38 -3.95
C ALA A 219 7.51 3.63 -2.44
N THR A 220 6.36 3.76 -1.77
CA THR A 220 6.29 3.89 -0.30
C THR A 220 5.32 2.88 0.28
N PHE A 221 5.77 1.92 1.07
CA PHE A 221 4.87 0.88 1.59
C PHE A 221 5.45 0.18 2.82
N VAL A 222 4.60 -0.58 3.52
CA VAL A 222 4.99 -1.36 4.70
C VAL A 222 6.12 -2.34 4.36
N ALA A 223 7.15 -2.34 5.19
CA ALA A 223 8.34 -3.17 5.06
C ALA A 223 8.77 -3.63 6.45
N ARG A 224 9.81 -4.45 6.52
CA ARG A 224 10.43 -4.86 7.77
C ARG A 224 11.92 -4.54 7.76
N ARG A 225 12.52 -4.43 8.94
CA ARG A 225 13.95 -4.06 9.07
C ARG A 225 14.90 -5.21 8.77
N THR A 226 14.47 -6.44 9.04
CA THR A 226 15.30 -7.65 8.97
C THR A 226 14.62 -8.74 8.14
N SER A 227 15.41 -9.71 7.67
CA SER A 227 14.90 -10.86 6.90
C SER A 227 13.97 -11.76 7.71
N CYS A 228 14.22 -11.92 9.00
CA CYS A 228 13.31 -12.61 9.91
C CYS A 228 12.30 -11.60 10.50
N PRO A 229 10.99 -11.89 10.45
CA PRO A 229 9.99 -11.04 11.07
C PRO A 229 9.96 -11.24 12.59
N THR A 230 9.79 -10.15 13.33
CA THR A 230 9.56 -10.18 14.78
C THR A 230 8.07 -10.40 15.09
N ALA A 231 7.74 -10.71 16.35
CA ALA A 231 6.33 -10.79 16.78
C ALA A 231 5.57 -9.47 16.51
N HIS A 232 6.26 -8.33 16.60
CA HIS A 232 5.68 -7.03 16.28
C HIS A 232 5.56 -6.76 14.77
N ASP A 233 6.31 -7.44 13.91
CA ASP A 233 6.07 -7.34 12.46
C ASP A 233 4.79 -8.11 12.06
N CYS A 234 4.39 -9.10 12.87
CA CYS A 234 3.30 -10.03 12.57
C CYS A 234 1.99 -9.74 13.32
N TYR A 235 2.00 -8.95 14.41
CA TYR A 235 0.86 -8.86 15.36
C TYR A 235 -0.48 -8.55 14.70
N ILE A 236 -0.52 -7.67 13.69
CA ILE A 236 -1.76 -7.29 12.99
C ILE A 236 -2.45 -8.52 12.41
N TRP A 237 -1.67 -9.39 11.76
CA TRP A 237 -2.19 -10.59 11.12
C TRP A 237 -2.35 -11.75 12.11
N ASP A 238 -1.45 -11.88 13.09
CA ASP A 238 -1.53 -12.91 14.12
C ASP A 238 -2.79 -12.74 14.99
N LEU A 239 -3.10 -11.52 15.44
CA LEU A 239 -4.31 -11.25 16.22
C LEU A 239 -5.60 -11.43 15.40
N LEU A 240 -5.54 -11.22 14.07
CA LEU A 240 -6.66 -11.47 13.18
C LEU A 240 -6.88 -12.97 12.96
N ALA A 241 -5.80 -13.75 12.85
CA ALA A 241 -5.86 -15.21 12.83
C ALA A 241 -6.43 -15.75 14.15
N ASP A 242 -5.98 -15.24 15.29
CA ASP A 242 -6.48 -15.65 16.60
C ASP A 242 -7.99 -15.39 16.73
N ALA A 243 -8.48 -14.23 16.25
CA ALA A 243 -9.90 -13.92 16.22
C ALA A 243 -10.72 -14.88 15.33
N LEU A 244 -10.17 -15.29 14.19
CA LEU A 244 -10.79 -16.31 13.32
C LEU A 244 -10.82 -17.69 14.01
N MET A 245 -9.72 -18.08 14.67
CA MET A 245 -9.64 -19.34 15.40
C MET A 245 -10.58 -19.38 16.62
N ASP A 246 -10.76 -18.26 17.32
CA ASP A 246 -11.79 -18.13 18.37
C ASP A 246 -13.19 -18.38 17.82
N MET A 247 -13.48 -17.87 16.62
CA MET A 247 -14.77 -18.09 15.96
C MET A 247 -14.93 -19.55 15.50
N ALA A 248 -13.87 -20.18 15.01
CA ALA A 248 -13.87 -21.60 14.65
C ALA A 248 -14.10 -22.50 15.87
N ALA A 249 -13.41 -22.23 16.99
CA ALA A 249 -13.62 -22.95 18.25
C ALA A 249 -15.05 -22.78 18.80
N ALA A 250 -15.69 -21.64 18.53
CA ALA A 250 -17.09 -21.39 18.86
C ALA A 250 -18.09 -21.99 17.84
N GLY A 251 -17.62 -22.67 16.80
CA GLY A 251 -18.45 -23.26 15.75
C GLY A 251 -19.13 -22.24 14.83
N LEU A 252 -18.65 -21.00 14.81
CA LEU A 252 -19.21 -19.92 13.96
C LEU A 252 -18.60 -19.93 12.55
N VAL A 253 -17.46 -20.59 12.39
CA VAL A 253 -16.64 -20.63 11.18
C VAL A 253 -16.09 -22.03 11.01
N ASP A 254 -16.00 -22.49 9.78
CA ASP A 254 -15.28 -23.73 9.46
C ASP A 254 -13.78 -23.51 9.65
N GLU A 255 -13.18 -24.27 10.57
CA GLU A 255 -11.74 -24.21 10.87
C GLU A 255 -10.89 -24.47 9.62
N GLU A 256 -11.33 -25.37 8.73
CA GLU A 256 -10.59 -25.65 7.50
C GLU A 256 -10.66 -24.49 6.50
N GLN A 257 -11.70 -23.65 6.53
CA GLN A 257 -11.71 -22.40 5.77
C GLN A 257 -10.70 -21.39 6.33
N VAL A 258 -10.52 -21.32 7.65
CA VAL A 258 -9.49 -20.47 8.27
C VAL A 258 -8.11 -20.95 7.85
N HIS A 259 -7.88 -22.26 7.91
CA HIS A 259 -6.63 -22.84 7.46
C HIS A 259 -6.38 -22.51 5.99
N ALA A 260 -7.35 -22.72 5.10
CA ALA A 260 -7.19 -22.46 3.67
C ALA A 260 -6.88 -20.99 3.30
N PHE A 261 -7.16 -20.03 4.19
CA PHE A 261 -6.92 -18.62 3.94
C PHE A 261 -5.46 -18.22 4.20
N ASN A 262 -4.78 -17.70 3.17
CA ASN A 262 -3.49 -17.02 3.31
C ASN A 262 -3.60 -15.64 2.68
N ALA A 263 -3.19 -14.61 3.41
CA ALA A 263 -3.25 -13.23 2.94
C ALA A 263 -2.27 -13.05 1.76
N PRO A 264 -2.71 -12.48 0.62
CA PRO A 264 -1.82 -12.09 -0.48
C PRO A 264 -1.08 -10.80 -0.11
N TYR A 265 -0.25 -10.87 0.92
CA TYR A 265 0.47 -9.74 1.51
C TYR A 265 1.90 -10.16 1.84
N TYR A 266 2.87 -9.28 1.65
CA TYR A 266 4.24 -9.48 2.12
C TYR A 266 4.89 -8.15 2.47
N SER A 267 5.48 -8.07 3.66
CA SER A 267 6.32 -6.95 4.09
C SER A 267 7.79 -7.29 3.81
N PRO A 268 8.41 -6.74 2.74
CA PRO A 268 9.77 -7.11 2.38
C PRO A 268 10.82 -6.47 3.30
N SER A 269 11.95 -7.15 3.42
CA SER A 269 13.19 -6.57 3.96
C SER A 269 13.94 -5.76 2.89
N PRO A 270 14.93 -4.93 3.28
CA PRO A 270 15.81 -4.26 2.30
C PRO A 270 16.49 -5.23 1.34
N ASP A 271 16.90 -6.41 1.83
CA ASP A 271 17.56 -7.43 1.02
C ASP A 271 16.60 -8.03 -0.02
N ASP A 272 15.33 -8.21 0.35
CA ASP A 272 14.30 -8.68 -0.58
C ASP A 272 14.12 -7.71 -1.76
N LEU A 273 14.13 -6.40 -1.48
CA LEU A 273 14.00 -5.35 -2.48
C LEU A 273 15.24 -5.27 -3.38
N LEU A 274 16.43 -5.18 -2.79
CA LEU A 274 17.68 -5.06 -3.54
C LEU A 274 17.90 -6.26 -4.45
N ARG A 275 17.67 -7.48 -3.95
CA ARG A 275 17.80 -8.70 -4.74
C ARG A 275 16.91 -8.67 -5.99
N ALA A 276 15.64 -8.27 -5.85
CA ALA A 276 14.73 -8.20 -6.98
C ALA A 276 15.10 -7.08 -7.98
N ILE A 277 15.54 -5.92 -7.50
CA ILE A 277 15.97 -4.80 -8.35
C ILE A 277 17.23 -5.16 -9.14
N ASP A 278 18.21 -5.76 -8.48
CA ASP A 278 19.48 -6.15 -9.09
C ASP A 278 19.27 -7.28 -10.11
N ASN A 279 18.41 -8.26 -9.79
CA ASN A 279 18.08 -9.37 -10.68
C ASN A 279 17.33 -8.91 -11.95
N GLU A 280 16.41 -7.95 -11.85
CA GLU A 280 15.70 -7.43 -13.02
C GLU A 280 16.55 -6.45 -13.83
N GLY A 281 17.27 -5.55 -13.16
CA GLY A 281 18.38 -4.78 -13.74
C GLY A 281 18.02 -3.52 -14.52
N SER A 282 16.75 -3.18 -14.75
CA SER A 282 16.35 -2.02 -15.55
C SER A 282 16.45 -0.68 -14.82
N PHE A 283 16.48 -0.70 -13.49
CA PHE A 283 16.45 0.47 -12.63
C PHE A 283 17.70 0.58 -11.76
N SER A 284 18.09 1.81 -11.42
CA SER A 284 19.10 2.07 -10.38
C SER A 284 18.42 2.59 -9.11
N VAL A 285 18.90 2.14 -7.95
CA VAL A 285 18.43 2.64 -6.66
C VAL A 285 19.03 4.02 -6.41
N ARG A 286 18.17 5.03 -6.34
CA ARG A 286 18.55 6.41 -5.97
C ARG A 286 18.47 6.62 -4.47
N THR A 287 17.46 6.06 -3.83
CA THR A 287 17.23 6.18 -2.39
C THR A 287 16.48 4.95 -1.90
N MET A 288 16.90 4.40 -0.76
CA MET A 288 16.12 3.44 0.00
C MET A 288 16.24 3.82 1.47
N ARG A 289 15.12 4.23 2.08
CA ARG A 289 15.08 4.66 3.48
C ARG A 289 13.95 3.97 4.20
N LEU A 290 14.27 3.34 5.33
CA LEU A 290 13.26 2.87 6.27
C LEU A 290 12.84 4.00 7.22
N PHE A 291 11.56 4.07 7.55
CA PHE A 291 11.02 5.00 8.53
C PHE A 291 9.81 4.38 9.24
N GLU A 292 9.50 4.86 10.43
CA GLU A 292 8.39 4.37 11.24
C GLU A 292 7.22 5.34 11.20
N ILE A 293 6.00 4.78 11.17
CA ILE A 293 4.75 5.52 11.37
C ILE A 293 4.00 4.87 12.53
N THR A 294 3.62 5.67 13.50
CA THR A 294 2.80 5.29 14.66
C THR A 294 1.37 5.79 14.47
N ARG A 295 0.39 4.99 14.89
CA ARG A 295 -1.04 5.33 14.89
C ARG A 295 -1.38 6.32 15.99
N ARG A 296 -0.60 6.34 17.08
CA ARG A 296 -0.76 7.29 18.18
C ARG A 296 -0.80 8.75 17.72
N HIS A 297 0.03 9.12 16.75
CA HIS A 297 0.01 10.48 16.18
C HIS A 297 -1.31 10.82 15.47
N LEU A 298 -1.99 9.83 14.88
CA LEU A 298 -3.29 10.03 14.22
C LEU A 298 -4.38 10.33 15.25
N ILE A 299 -4.33 9.66 16.39
CA ILE A 299 -5.30 9.83 17.47
C ILE A 299 -5.11 11.20 18.13
N ILE A 300 -3.88 11.56 18.51
CA ILE A 300 -3.56 12.83 19.19
C ILE A 300 -3.88 14.05 18.32
N THR A 301 -3.74 13.94 16.99
CA THR A 301 -4.07 15.06 16.08
C THR A 301 -5.58 15.25 15.88
N SER A 302 -6.40 14.25 16.23
CA SER A 302 -7.85 14.28 16.08
C SER A 302 -8.62 14.74 17.33
N SER A 303 -7.99 14.68 18.52
CA SER A 303 -8.55 15.20 19.77
C SER A 303 -8.18 16.68 19.96
N ASN A 304 -9.18 17.54 20.14
CA ASN A 304 -8.96 18.96 20.44
C ASN A 304 -8.14 19.12 21.74
N LYS A 305 -7.14 20.01 21.69
CA LYS A 305 -6.11 20.28 22.72
C LYS A 305 -6.62 20.89 24.06
N VAL A 306 -7.68 20.37 24.67
CA VAL A 306 -8.15 20.91 25.96
C VAL A 306 -8.44 19.75 26.92
N ASP A 307 -7.51 19.57 27.87
CA ASP A 307 -7.63 18.85 29.16
C ASP A 307 -7.59 17.31 29.24
N GLN A 308 -6.56 16.56 28.82
CA GLN A 308 -6.58 15.08 29.03
C GLN A 308 -5.26 14.31 29.28
N GLN A 309 -4.20 14.88 29.86
CA GLN A 309 -2.94 14.11 30.02
C GLN A 309 -3.05 12.83 30.88
N GLU A 310 -3.97 12.75 31.85
CA GLU A 310 -4.18 11.53 32.68
C GLU A 310 -5.31 10.63 32.16
N MET A 311 -6.31 11.18 31.46
CA MET A 311 -7.38 10.39 30.82
C MET A 311 -6.94 9.74 29.51
N GLU A 312 -5.90 10.27 28.87
CA GLU A 312 -5.35 9.79 27.60
C GLU A 312 -4.61 8.45 27.75
N GLU A 313 -3.89 8.18 28.84
CA GLU A 313 -3.15 6.91 28.98
C GLU A 313 -4.07 5.69 29.17
N GLU A 314 -5.20 5.85 29.87
CA GLU A 314 -6.15 4.74 30.11
C GLU A 314 -6.99 4.42 28.87
N LEU A 315 -7.33 5.42 28.04
CA LEU A 315 -8.17 5.23 26.85
C LEU A 315 -7.39 4.98 25.56
N LEU A 316 -6.09 5.30 25.53
CA LEU A 316 -5.25 5.14 24.34
C LEU A 316 -5.21 3.71 23.78
N PRO A 317 -5.06 2.64 24.57
CA PRO A 317 -5.06 1.26 24.05
C PRO A 317 -6.33 0.93 23.26
N ARG A 318 -7.49 1.34 23.80
CA ARG A 318 -8.79 1.14 23.16
C ARG A 318 -8.93 1.95 21.87
N GLN A 319 -8.47 3.20 21.87
CA GLN A 319 -8.49 4.06 20.68
C GLN A 319 -7.57 3.51 19.58
N LEU A 320 -6.37 3.03 19.93
CA LEU A 320 -5.44 2.36 19.01
C LEU A 320 -6.07 1.08 18.43
N ALA A 321 -6.75 0.29 19.26
CA ALA A 321 -7.44 -0.92 18.82
C ALA A 321 -8.55 -0.62 17.82
N ILE A 322 -9.40 0.39 18.10
CA ILE A 322 -10.48 0.81 17.20
C ILE A 322 -9.92 1.33 15.89
N GLU A 323 -8.92 2.22 15.92
CA GLU A 323 -8.29 2.77 14.71
C GLU A 323 -7.69 1.64 13.87
N THR A 324 -6.93 0.74 14.50
CA THR A 324 -6.29 -0.38 13.81
C THR A 324 -7.31 -1.33 13.21
N ALA A 325 -8.34 -1.72 13.98
CA ALA A 325 -9.39 -2.62 13.51
C ALA A 325 -10.15 -2.02 12.32
N CYS A 326 -10.51 -0.74 12.38
CA CYS A 326 -11.18 -0.04 11.30
C CYS A 326 -10.32 0.08 10.03
N THR A 327 -9.05 0.45 10.19
CA THR A 327 -8.10 0.57 9.07
C THR A 327 -7.87 -0.80 8.41
N ILE A 328 -7.68 -1.86 9.18
CA ILE A 328 -7.49 -3.21 8.64
C ILE A 328 -8.77 -3.72 8.00
N ARG A 329 -9.93 -3.52 8.63
CA ARG A 329 -11.23 -3.89 8.06
C ARG A 329 -11.42 -3.30 6.67
N ALA A 330 -11.19 -2.00 6.53
CA ALA A 330 -11.37 -1.32 5.26
C ALA A 330 -10.46 -1.83 4.12
N VAL A 331 -9.39 -2.54 4.48
CA VAL A 331 -8.41 -3.13 3.56
C VAL A 331 -8.72 -4.59 3.24
N VAL A 332 -9.02 -5.40 4.25
CA VAL A 332 -9.07 -6.87 4.09
C VAL A 332 -10.48 -7.44 3.97
N GLU A 333 -11.50 -6.70 4.38
CA GLU A 333 -12.89 -7.16 4.37
C GLU A 333 -13.35 -7.68 3.01
N PRO A 334 -13.09 -7.02 1.86
CA PRO A 334 -13.51 -7.55 0.57
C PRO A 334 -12.90 -8.91 0.23
N MET A 335 -11.61 -9.11 0.53
CA MET A 335 -10.91 -10.38 0.30
C MET A 335 -11.46 -11.49 1.18
N MET A 336 -11.72 -11.18 2.45
CA MET A 336 -12.25 -12.15 3.39
C MET A 336 -13.72 -12.49 3.11
N ARG A 337 -14.57 -11.52 2.75
CA ARG A 337 -15.96 -11.78 2.32
C ARG A 337 -15.99 -12.74 1.13
N ASN A 338 -15.08 -12.57 0.17
CA ASN A 338 -14.97 -13.46 -1.00
C ASN A 338 -14.56 -14.89 -0.60
N HIS A 339 -13.57 -15.04 0.28
CA HIS A 339 -13.07 -16.35 0.71
C HIS A 339 -14.08 -17.11 1.58
N PHE A 340 -14.62 -16.45 2.60
CA PHE A 340 -15.49 -17.08 3.58
C PHE A 340 -16.97 -17.11 3.15
N GLY A 341 -17.35 -16.29 2.17
CA GLY A 341 -18.74 -16.15 1.73
C GLY A 341 -19.66 -15.45 2.74
N TRP A 342 -19.09 -14.76 3.75
CA TRP A 342 -19.87 -14.06 4.77
C TRP A 342 -20.26 -12.67 4.30
N ALA A 343 -21.53 -12.32 4.48
CA ALA A 343 -22.02 -10.96 4.23
C ALA A 343 -21.69 -10.01 5.38
N ASP A 344 -21.69 -10.50 6.63
CA ASP A 344 -21.47 -9.71 7.83
C ASP A 344 -20.17 -10.13 8.53
N MET A 345 -19.24 -9.18 8.65
CA MET A 345 -17.92 -9.35 9.26
C MET A 345 -17.80 -8.67 10.64
N ASP A 346 -18.88 -8.08 11.14
CA ASP A 346 -18.88 -7.31 12.40
C ASP A 346 -18.42 -8.17 13.58
N ALA A 347 -18.84 -9.43 13.61
CA ALA A 347 -18.47 -10.38 14.64
C ALA A 347 -16.97 -10.70 14.65
N LEU A 348 -16.32 -10.74 13.48
CA LEU A 348 -14.88 -10.92 13.35
C LEU A 348 -14.13 -9.68 13.83
N PHE A 349 -14.48 -8.51 13.28
CA PHE A 349 -13.75 -7.28 13.59
C PHE A 349 -13.97 -6.78 15.02
N SER A 350 -15.09 -7.13 15.65
CA SER A 350 -15.32 -6.90 17.08
C SER A 350 -14.38 -7.74 17.95
N ARG A 351 -14.20 -9.03 17.63
CA ARG A 351 -13.22 -9.90 18.33
C ARG A 351 -11.79 -9.45 18.08
N TYR A 352 -11.48 -9.09 16.84
CA TYR A 352 -10.18 -8.56 16.47
C TYR A 352 -9.84 -7.27 17.24
N CYS A 353 -10.80 -6.36 17.38
CA CYS A 353 -10.63 -5.14 18.18
C CYS A 353 -10.33 -5.46 19.66
N LEU A 354 -11.00 -6.43 20.26
CA LEU A 354 -10.73 -6.84 21.65
C LEU A 354 -9.32 -7.45 21.80
N ARG A 355 -8.87 -8.25 20.82
CA ARG A 355 -7.52 -8.81 20.78
C ARG A 355 -6.45 -7.71 20.65
N LEU A 356 -6.70 -6.70 19.81
CA LEU A 356 -5.85 -5.52 19.68
C LEU A 356 -5.80 -4.69 20.97
N GLU A 357 -6.94 -4.46 21.62
CA GLU A 357 -6.98 -3.71 22.88
C GLU A 357 -6.16 -4.39 23.97
N ALA A 358 -6.28 -5.73 24.10
CA ALA A 358 -5.45 -6.52 24.99
C ALA A 358 -3.95 -6.43 24.63
N TYR A 359 -3.62 -6.47 23.34
CA TYR A 359 -2.25 -6.31 22.86
C TYR A 359 -1.66 -4.95 23.26
N TYR A 360 -2.42 -3.86 23.09
CA TYR A 360 -1.94 -2.51 23.42
C TYR A 360 -1.86 -2.29 24.95
N LEU A 361 -2.76 -2.87 25.73
CA LEU A 361 -2.72 -2.83 27.20
C LEU A 361 -1.50 -3.54 27.80
N ASP A 362 -0.92 -4.50 27.09
CA ASP A 362 0.22 -5.27 27.58
C ASP A 362 1.45 -4.37 27.85
N LYS A 363 2.03 -4.50 29.04
CA LYS A 363 3.22 -3.74 29.44
C LYS A 363 4.48 -4.17 28.69
N ASP A 364 4.52 -5.40 28.19
CA ASP A 364 5.64 -5.91 27.41
C ASP A 364 5.62 -5.35 25.99
N THR A 365 4.44 -5.09 25.45
CA THR A 365 4.27 -4.41 24.16
C THR A 365 4.35 -2.89 24.32
N ARG A 366 4.05 -2.31 25.48
CA ARG A 366 4.13 -0.86 25.75
C ARG A 366 3.31 0.00 24.78
N ASN A 367 2.12 -0.46 24.37
CA ASN A 367 1.35 0.18 23.30
C ASN A 367 2.16 0.37 22.00
N LYS A 368 3.10 -0.54 21.69
CA LYS A 368 3.93 -0.47 20.49
C LYS A 368 3.03 -0.62 19.27
N ASP A 369 3.06 0.39 18.40
CA ASP A 369 2.18 0.51 17.24
C ASP A 369 2.91 1.03 16.00
N ASP A 370 4.24 1.17 16.07
CA ASP A 370 5.10 1.60 14.97
C ASP A 370 5.15 0.55 13.87
N ILE A 371 4.77 0.95 12.65
CA ILE A 371 4.96 0.12 11.48
C ILE A 371 6.13 0.66 10.68
N THR A 372 7.07 -0.23 10.37
CA THR A 372 8.18 0.08 9.47
C THR A 372 7.66 0.21 8.05
N ASN A 373 8.08 1.27 7.37
CA ASN A 373 7.79 1.54 5.97
C ASN A 373 9.10 1.78 5.23
N VAL A 374 9.12 1.46 3.95
CA VAL A 374 10.21 1.81 3.04
C VAL A 374 9.79 2.99 2.16
N PHE A 375 10.70 3.93 1.95
CA PHE A 375 10.67 4.89 0.85
C PHE A 375 11.77 4.51 -0.14
N LEU A 376 11.36 3.95 -1.28
CA LEU A 376 12.23 3.48 -2.34
C LEU A 376 12.09 4.40 -3.55
N VAL A 377 13.21 4.88 -4.08
CA VAL A 377 13.28 5.70 -5.28
C VAL A 377 14.19 5.01 -6.28
N LEU A 378 13.61 4.69 -7.43
CA LEU A 378 14.26 4.05 -8.54
C LEU A 378 14.34 5.01 -9.72
N GLU A 379 15.44 4.99 -10.46
CA GLU A 379 15.56 5.69 -11.73
C GLU A 379 15.69 4.71 -12.88
N LYS A 380 14.93 4.92 -13.94
CA LYS A 380 15.05 4.13 -15.17
C LYS A 380 16.40 4.38 -15.81
N LYS A 381 17.23 3.33 -15.92
CA LYS A 381 18.54 3.41 -16.57
C LYS A 381 18.40 3.86 -18.03
N GLN A 382 19.33 4.69 -18.49
CA GLN A 382 19.49 4.98 -19.90
C GLN A 382 20.11 3.74 -20.55
N HIS A 383 19.40 3.07 -21.46
CA HIS A 383 20.06 2.08 -22.31
C HIS A 383 21.07 2.84 -23.19
N HIS A 384 22.35 2.69 -22.88
CA HIS A 384 23.38 2.95 -23.88
C HIS A 384 23.21 1.82 -24.89
N ASN A 385 22.58 2.10 -26.03
CA ASN A 385 22.77 1.25 -27.19
C ASN A 385 24.27 1.34 -27.50
N CYS A 386 25.04 0.36 -27.03
CA CYS A 386 26.32 0.04 -27.63
C CYS A 386 25.97 -0.43 -29.05
N TYR A 387 26.01 0.52 -29.99
CA TYR A 387 25.91 0.24 -31.42
C TYR A 387 27.15 -0.51 -31.91
#